data_AF-A0A0D2AM30-F1
#
_entry.id   AF-A0A0D2AM30-F1
#
_cell.length_a   1.000
_cell.length_b   1.000
_cell.length_c   1.000
_cell.angle_alpha   90.00
_cell.angle_beta   90.00
_cell.angle_gamma   90.00
#
_symmetry.space_group_name_H-M   'P 1'
#
loop_
_entity.id
_entity.type
_entity.pdbx_description
1 polymer ?
#
loop_
_entity_poly.entity_id
_entity_poly.type
_entity_poly.pdbx_seq_one_letter_code
_entity_poly.pdbx_strand_id
1 'polypeptide(L)'
;MVKPSPQLCARLRFTTKQVGRGFYRGNRAGAMGAHTEFGRYVIDWRKTVHYNMPEMKDFPLTPFVTMEMEPKSRAEDRPDGTTYVPSRIDALEFLRTWKKINPLEYDGIVAHQEEERRRFAAATAEQNHEETQEQEQGQEQERAQQEAERWAREQAQQRPQKRIQKQVQQQTRSIHTTRRLRTPAQAPVVPEQPDQPGKEWNQMSRAERKGLVNKATTSELRQLRRERKGSKITPQEKKETKKDVKVRLRRELLGKGLFQDEKELQKLLTEEGRRRKRAGLPRATDEEKGRFLDGLQHKTEAKGLFDKIFGGGRQ
;
A
#
# COMPACT_ATOMS: atom_id res chain seq x y z
N MET A 1 44.88 -2.68 57.21
CA MET A 1 43.59 -2.62 56.48
C MET A 1 42.49 -3.11 57.43
N VAL A 2 41.60 -2.23 57.87
CA VAL A 2 40.57 -2.56 58.86
C VAL A 2 39.50 -3.43 58.19
N LYS A 3 39.25 -4.64 58.73
CA LYS A 3 38.14 -5.48 58.29
C LYS A 3 36.86 -4.95 58.95
N PRO A 4 35.80 -4.64 58.18
CA PRO A 4 34.56 -4.14 58.74
C PRO A 4 33.93 -5.17 59.70
N SER A 5 33.20 -4.68 60.71
CA SER A 5 32.53 -5.54 61.68
C SER A 5 31.46 -6.40 60.97
N PRO A 6 31.19 -7.63 61.45
CA PRO A 6 30.19 -8.51 60.85
C PRO A 6 28.79 -7.86 60.74
N GLN A 7 28.44 -7.01 61.71
CA GLN A 7 27.19 -6.24 61.71
C GLN A 7 27.11 -5.23 60.57
N LEU A 8 28.23 -4.59 60.21
CA LEU A 8 28.30 -3.69 59.08
C LEU A 8 28.22 -4.47 57.76
N CYS A 9 28.93 -5.60 57.66
CA CYS A 9 28.90 -6.49 56.50
C CYS A 9 27.50 -7.00 56.15
N ALA A 10 26.67 -7.28 57.16
CA ALA A 10 25.29 -7.75 56.96
C ALA A 10 24.35 -6.70 56.34
N ARG A 11 24.69 -5.40 56.43
CA ARG A 11 23.89 -4.30 55.87
C ARG A 11 24.36 -3.82 54.49
N LEU A 12 25.53 -4.28 54.04
CA LEU A 12 26.04 -3.93 52.72
C LEU A 12 25.26 -4.65 51.62
N ARG A 13 25.06 -3.98 50.49
CA ARG A 13 24.34 -4.57 49.34
C ARG A 13 25.12 -5.76 48.77
N PHE A 14 24.44 -6.90 48.64
CA PHE A 14 25.06 -8.10 48.08
C PHE A 14 25.58 -7.90 46.66
N THR A 15 26.82 -8.30 46.44
CA THR A 15 27.44 -8.46 45.12
C THR A 15 27.29 -9.90 44.64
N THR A 16 27.56 -10.13 43.37
CA THR A 16 27.49 -11.47 42.74
C THR A 16 28.42 -12.51 43.37
N LYS A 17 29.41 -12.09 44.15
CA LYS A 17 30.44 -12.97 44.75
C LYS A 17 30.19 -13.33 46.21
N GLN A 18 29.23 -12.67 46.85
CA GLN A 18 29.00 -12.81 48.29
C GLN A 18 27.96 -13.89 48.63
N VAL A 19 27.12 -14.28 47.67
CA VAL A 19 26.03 -15.24 47.86
C VAL A 19 26.30 -16.48 47.02
N GLY A 20 25.90 -17.66 47.52
CA GLY A 20 26.08 -18.94 46.86
C GLY A 20 25.15 -19.17 45.65
N ARG A 21 24.78 -20.43 45.41
CA ARG A 21 23.94 -20.83 44.26
C ARG A 21 22.55 -20.17 44.33
N GLY A 22 22.03 -19.75 43.17
CA GLY A 22 20.68 -19.19 43.02
C GLY A 22 20.57 -17.67 43.02
N PHE A 23 21.61 -16.94 43.44
CA PHE A 23 21.62 -15.48 43.38
C PHE A 23 22.30 -14.98 42.09
N TYR A 24 21.52 -14.41 41.17
CA TYR A 24 22.02 -13.76 39.97
C TYR A 24 21.80 -12.24 40.04
N ARG A 25 22.84 -11.46 39.72
CA ARG A 25 22.77 -10.00 39.60
C ARG A 25 23.50 -9.58 38.32
N GLY A 26 22.77 -8.91 37.41
CA GLY A 26 23.32 -8.45 36.14
C GLY A 26 24.18 -7.18 36.26
N ASN A 27 25.09 -6.97 35.30
CA ASN A 27 26.00 -5.83 35.23
C ASN A 27 25.60 -4.78 34.19
N ARG A 28 24.30 -4.68 33.86
CA ARG A 28 23.78 -3.80 32.79
C ARG A 28 24.41 -4.03 31.40
N ALA A 29 24.82 -5.26 31.10
CA ALA A 29 25.32 -5.64 29.78
C ALA A 29 24.24 -5.61 28.66
N GLY A 30 22.99 -5.33 29.01
CA GLY A 30 21.86 -5.30 28.09
C GLY A 30 21.28 -6.69 27.81
N ALA A 31 20.01 -6.74 27.37
CA ALA A 31 19.34 -7.96 26.98
C ALA A 31 19.49 -8.18 25.47
N MET A 32 20.40 -9.06 25.08
CA MET A 32 20.77 -9.32 23.68
C MET A 32 19.88 -10.37 23.00
N GLY A 33 18.81 -10.82 23.64
CA GLY A 33 18.08 -12.01 23.25
C GLY A 33 17.08 -12.46 24.30
N ALA A 34 16.73 -13.75 24.27
CA ALA A 34 15.77 -14.36 25.17
C ALA A 34 16.24 -15.74 25.65
N HIS A 35 15.88 -16.10 26.89
CA HIS A 35 16.05 -17.47 27.39
C HIS A 35 15.02 -18.40 26.74
N THR A 36 15.43 -19.63 26.44
CA THR A 36 14.52 -20.70 26.01
C THR A 36 13.91 -21.40 27.21
N GLU A 37 12.81 -22.13 27.02
CA GLU A 37 12.17 -22.97 28.04
C GLU A 37 13.14 -23.97 28.70
N PHE A 38 14.16 -24.45 27.96
CA PHE A 38 15.18 -25.38 28.44
C PHE A 38 16.41 -24.71 29.08
N GLY A 39 16.34 -23.41 29.42
CA GLY A 39 17.43 -22.67 30.07
C GLY A 39 18.59 -22.25 29.14
N ARG A 40 18.52 -22.53 27.84
CA ARG A 40 19.46 -21.96 26.84
C ARG A 40 19.16 -20.49 26.57
N TYR A 41 20.02 -19.83 25.78
CA TYR A 41 19.86 -18.44 25.39
C TYR A 41 19.92 -18.31 23.86
N VAL A 42 18.95 -17.60 23.26
CA VAL A 42 18.89 -17.31 21.83
C VAL A 42 19.16 -15.83 21.62
N ILE A 43 20.16 -15.51 20.81
CA ILE A 43 20.61 -14.13 20.54
C ILE A 43 19.72 -13.51 19.45
N ASP A 44 19.20 -12.32 19.73
CA ASP A 44 18.55 -11.45 18.76
C ASP A 44 19.55 -10.41 18.24
N TRP A 45 20.10 -10.67 17.05
CA TRP A 45 21.11 -9.83 16.41
C TRP A 45 20.67 -8.39 16.18
N ARG A 46 19.35 -8.09 16.21
CA ARG A 46 18.82 -6.73 16.07
C ARG A 46 19.08 -5.87 17.32
N LYS A 47 19.28 -6.51 18.48
CA LYS A 47 19.54 -5.85 19.77
C LYS A 47 21.03 -5.78 20.10
N THR A 48 21.84 -6.52 19.36
CA THR A 48 23.30 -6.50 19.52
C THR A 48 23.84 -5.13 19.16
N VAL A 49 24.68 -4.57 20.04
CA VAL A 49 25.37 -3.30 19.80
C VAL A 49 26.47 -3.53 18.77
N HIS A 50 26.50 -2.71 17.73
CA HIS A 50 27.53 -2.72 16.70
C HIS A 50 28.24 -1.37 16.72
N TYR A 51 29.58 -1.39 16.76
CA TYR A 51 30.40 -0.18 16.66
C TYR A 51 30.89 -0.06 15.22
N ASN A 52 30.25 0.83 14.45
CA ASN A 52 30.58 1.01 13.05
C ASN A 52 31.86 1.84 12.92
N MET A 53 32.95 1.20 12.52
CA MET A 53 34.23 1.85 12.25
C MET A 53 34.27 2.31 10.78
N PRO A 54 34.48 3.59 10.48
CA PRO A 54 34.72 4.04 9.10
C PRO A 54 36.05 3.49 8.58
N GLU A 55 36.22 3.48 7.26
CA GLU A 55 37.51 3.17 6.66
C GLU A 55 38.50 4.31 6.98
N MET A 56 39.56 4.00 7.71
CA MET A 56 40.53 5.00 8.21
C MET A 56 41.82 5.06 7.39
N LYS A 57 41.91 4.32 6.29
CA LYS A 57 43.10 4.35 5.45
C LYS A 57 43.23 5.75 4.85
N ASP A 58 44.39 6.37 5.03
CA ASP A 58 44.71 7.71 4.54
C ASP A 58 43.88 8.87 5.15
N PHE A 59 43.35 8.69 6.38
CA PHE A 59 42.64 9.77 7.08
C PHE A 59 43.61 10.73 7.79
N PRO A 60 43.69 12.03 7.41
CA PRO A 60 44.73 12.94 7.89
C PRO A 60 44.45 13.52 9.29
N LEU A 61 43.24 13.38 9.83
CA LEU A 61 42.90 14.01 11.11
C LEU A 61 43.45 13.22 12.30
N THR A 62 44.17 13.92 13.16
CA THR A 62 44.69 13.42 14.44
C THR A 62 43.86 13.93 15.61
N PRO A 63 43.88 13.26 16.78
CA PRO A 63 43.20 13.74 17.99
C PRO A 63 43.82 15.02 18.58
N PHE A 64 44.99 15.43 18.08
CA PHE A 64 45.69 16.64 18.49
C PHE A 64 45.76 17.63 17.34
N VAL A 65 45.84 18.91 17.70
CA VAL A 65 46.00 20.05 16.79
C VAL A 65 47.31 20.75 17.15
N THR A 66 47.99 21.33 16.16
CA THR A 66 49.24 22.07 16.36
C THR A 66 49.02 23.33 17.19
N MET A 67 49.91 23.61 18.15
CA MET A 67 49.82 24.82 19.01
C MET A 67 50.00 26.13 18.24
N GLU A 68 50.61 26.06 17.06
CA GLU A 68 50.77 27.21 16.16
C GLU A 68 49.43 27.72 15.60
N MET A 69 48.39 26.89 15.62
CA MET A 69 47.06 27.28 15.16
C MET A 69 46.30 27.99 16.28
N GLU A 70 45.94 29.25 16.05
CA GLU A 70 45.13 30.01 17.00
C GLU A 70 43.72 29.39 17.15
N PRO A 71 43.18 29.29 18.39
CA PRO A 71 41.81 28.85 18.60
C PRO A 71 40.82 29.79 17.91
N LYS A 72 40.15 29.30 16.87
CA LYS A 72 39.11 30.08 16.18
C LYS A 72 37.92 30.31 17.12
N SER A 73 37.66 31.56 17.44
CA SER A 73 36.44 31.94 18.14
C SER A 73 35.23 31.81 17.19
N ARG A 74 34.05 31.57 17.76
CA ARG A 74 32.78 31.53 17.00
C ARG A 74 32.25 32.94 16.67
N ALA A 75 32.85 33.98 17.24
CA ALA A 75 32.44 35.34 17.00
C ALA A 75 32.78 35.72 15.55
N GLU A 76 31.78 36.18 14.82
CA GLU A 76 31.93 36.74 13.48
C GLU A 76 31.80 38.26 13.57
N ASP A 77 32.73 38.96 12.95
CA ASP A 77 32.67 40.42 12.84
C ASP A 77 31.71 40.78 11.70
N ARG A 78 30.60 41.46 12.04
CA ARG A 78 29.70 42.02 11.03
C ARG A 78 30.36 43.23 10.35
N PRO A 79 29.94 43.59 9.12
CA PRO A 79 30.35 44.82 8.45
C PRO A 79 30.13 46.09 9.30
N ASP A 80 29.15 46.05 10.21
CA ASP A 80 28.81 47.14 11.13
C ASP A 80 29.78 47.28 12.31
N GLY A 81 30.85 46.47 12.39
CA GLY A 81 31.84 46.49 13.48
C GLY A 81 31.35 45.89 14.79
N THR A 82 30.13 45.33 14.82
CA THR A 82 29.61 44.60 15.98
C THR A 82 29.98 43.13 15.90
N THR A 83 30.55 42.61 16.98
CA THR A 83 30.85 41.19 17.12
C THR A 83 29.56 40.42 17.36
N TYR A 84 29.16 39.61 16.40
CA TYR A 84 28.01 38.73 16.52
C TYR A 84 28.49 37.35 16.91
N VAL A 85 27.96 36.79 18.00
CA VAL A 85 28.14 35.36 18.31
C VAL A 85 26.91 34.64 17.79
N PRO A 86 27.01 33.87 16.69
CA PRO A 86 25.87 33.15 16.16
C PRO A 86 25.27 32.23 17.21
N SER A 87 23.94 32.26 17.36
CA SER A 87 23.21 31.30 18.19
C SER A 87 23.55 29.88 17.73
N ARG A 88 23.55 28.91 18.66
CA ARG A 88 24.21 27.61 18.45
C ARG A 88 23.82 26.94 17.14
N ILE A 89 22.56 27.04 16.72
CA ILE A 89 22.08 26.66 15.38
C ILE A 89 20.82 27.50 15.10
N ASP A 90 20.90 28.51 14.24
CA ASP A 90 19.68 29.09 13.65
C ASP A 90 19.24 28.23 12.45
N ALA A 91 17.99 27.80 12.46
CA ALA A 91 17.44 26.95 11.40
C ALA A 91 17.39 27.69 10.05
N LEU A 92 17.07 28.99 10.06
CA LEU A 92 17.00 29.78 8.84
C LEU A 92 18.39 30.03 8.25
N GLU A 93 19.37 30.35 9.09
CA GLU A 93 20.77 30.47 8.68
C GLU A 93 21.34 29.17 8.13
N PHE A 94 21.03 28.03 8.76
CA PHE A 94 21.40 26.71 8.23
C PHE A 94 20.79 26.48 6.84
N LEU A 95 19.49 26.77 6.65
CA LEU A 95 18.84 26.60 5.35
C LEU A 95 19.43 27.51 4.28
N ARG A 96 19.78 28.76 4.62
CA ARG A 96 20.45 29.68 3.70
C ARG A 96 21.83 29.16 3.30
N THR A 97 22.60 28.69 4.28
CA THR A 97 23.93 28.11 4.07
C THR A 97 23.85 26.83 3.24
N TRP A 98 22.89 25.94 3.54
CA TRP A 98 22.68 24.71 2.80
C TRP A 98 22.25 24.97 1.35
N LYS A 99 21.32 25.91 1.12
CA LYS A 99 20.95 26.36 -0.23
C LYS A 99 22.16 26.89 -1.01
N LYS A 100 23.05 27.61 -0.34
CA LYS A 100 24.26 28.18 -0.95
C LYS A 100 25.29 27.11 -1.31
N ILE A 101 25.49 26.10 -0.45
CA ILE A 101 26.50 25.04 -0.65
C ILE A 101 25.99 23.96 -1.62
N ASN A 102 24.72 23.57 -1.49
CA ASN A 102 24.13 22.43 -2.21
C ASN A 102 22.81 22.84 -2.92
N PRO A 103 22.87 23.67 -3.98
CA PRO A 103 21.67 24.14 -4.66
C PRO A 103 20.87 22.99 -5.30
N LEU A 104 21.53 21.99 -5.88
CA LEU A 104 20.86 20.87 -6.56
C LEU A 104 20.00 20.02 -5.59
N GLU A 105 20.50 19.73 -4.39
CA GLU A 105 19.74 19.00 -3.38
C GLU A 105 18.59 19.84 -2.83
N TYR A 106 18.86 21.13 -2.59
CA TYR A 106 17.86 22.08 -2.10
C TYR A 106 16.69 22.21 -3.08
N ASP A 107 16.98 22.51 -4.35
CA ASP A 107 15.96 22.71 -5.38
C ASP A 107 15.15 21.43 -5.62
N GLY A 108 15.79 20.26 -5.58
CA GLY A 108 15.11 18.97 -5.69
C GLY A 108 14.13 18.72 -4.54
N ILE A 109 14.52 19.06 -3.30
CA ILE A 109 13.63 18.92 -2.13
C ILE A 109 12.47 19.92 -2.21
N VAL A 110 12.72 21.17 -2.63
CA VAL A 110 11.67 22.18 -2.79
C VAL A 110 10.68 21.77 -3.87
N ALA A 111 11.16 21.31 -5.04
CA ALA A 111 10.30 20.83 -6.12
C ALA A 111 9.42 19.65 -5.66
N HIS A 112 9.99 18.67 -4.96
CA HIS A 112 9.22 17.56 -4.38
C HIS A 112 8.13 18.04 -3.41
N GLN A 113 8.44 19.02 -2.55
CA GLN A 113 7.45 19.59 -1.63
C GLN A 113 6.35 20.38 -2.35
N GLU A 114 6.67 21.08 -3.43
CA GLU A 114 5.67 21.76 -4.26
C GLU A 114 4.77 20.77 -4.99
N GLU A 115 5.31 19.68 -5.52
CA GLU A 115 4.52 18.61 -6.13
C GLU A 115 3.58 17.96 -5.12
N GLU A 116 4.05 17.66 -3.91
CA GLU A 116 3.21 17.11 -2.85
C GLU A 116 2.11 18.10 -2.42
N ARG A 117 2.42 19.41 -2.33
CA ARG A 117 1.40 20.44 -2.08
C ARG A 117 0.37 20.53 -3.20
N ARG A 118 0.79 20.43 -4.47
CA ARG A 118 -0.11 20.42 -5.62
C ARG A 118 -1.02 19.18 -5.61
N ARG A 119 -0.47 18.01 -5.31
CA ARG A 119 -1.24 16.76 -5.16
C ARG A 119 -2.27 16.86 -4.05
N PHE A 120 -1.86 17.40 -2.90
CA PHE A 120 -2.77 17.59 -1.77
C PHE A 120 -3.88 18.59 -2.13
N ALA A 121 -3.54 19.72 -2.73
CA ALA A 121 -4.53 20.72 -3.18
C ALA A 121 -5.50 20.16 -4.23
N ALA A 122 -5.01 19.38 -5.19
CA ALA A 122 -5.86 18.70 -6.18
C ALA A 122 -6.81 17.70 -5.51
N ALA A 123 -6.32 16.89 -4.57
CA ALA A 123 -7.15 15.95 -3.83
C ALA A 123 -8.22 16.66 -2.98
N THR A 124 -7.88 17.78 -2.34
CA THR A 124 -8.85 18.59 -1.59
C THR A 124 -9.88 19.24 -2.52
N ALA A 125 -9.46 19.71 -3.70
CA ALA A 125 -10.37 20.27 -4.70
C ALA A 125 -11.34 19.20 -5.26
N GLU A 126 -10.85 17.98 -5.51
CA GLU A 126 -11.67 16.84 -5.90
C GLU A 126 -12.70 16.51 -4.81
N GLN A 127 -12.30 16.45 -3.54
CA GLN A 127 -13.22 16.24 -2.41
C GLN A 127 -14.30 17.32 -2.32
N ASN A 128 -13.90 18.60 -2.40
CA ASN A 128 -14.86 19.70 -2.37
C ASN A 128 -15.81 19.67 -3.58
N HIS A 129 -15.34 19.24 -4.75
CA HIS A 129 -16.16 19.11 -5.94
C HIS A 129 -17.16 17.95 -5.82
N GLU A 130 -16.74 16.81 -5.30
CA GLU A 130 -17.62 15.67 -4.97
C GLU A 130 -18.69 16.09 -3.96
N GLU A 131 -18.32 16.79 -2.88
CA GLU A 131 -19.28 17.31 -1.90
C GLU A 131 -20.28 18.29 -2.52
N THR A 132 -19.82 19.17 -3.42
CA THR A 132 -20.69 20.12 -4.13
C THR A 132 -21.65 19.38 -5.06
N GLN A 133 -21.18 18.39 -5.82
CA GLN A 133 -22.03 17.56 -6.68
C GLN A 133 -23.05 16.77 -5.87
N GLU A 134 -22.67 16.21 -4.72
CA GLU A 134 -23.60 15.51 -3.83
C GLU A 134 -24.66 16.46 -3.26
N GLN A 135 -24.28 17.69 -2.91
CA GLN A 135 -25.24 18.72 -2.48
C GLN A 135 -26.19 19.14 -3.60
N GLU A 136 -25.69 19.34 -4.82
CA GLU A 136 -26.51 19.67 -5.99
C GLU A 136 -27.47 18.53 -6.32
N GLN A 137 -27.00 17.28 -6.35
CA GLN A 137 -27.85 16.10 -6.54
C GLN A 137 -28.87 15.95 -5.42
N GLY A 138 -28.51 16.23 -4.18
CA GLY A 138 -29.44 16.27 -3.05
C GLY A 138 -30.54 17.31 -3.23
N GLN A 139 -30.17 18.54 -3.61
CA GLN A 139 -31.13 19.62 -3.89
C GLN A 139 -32.04 19.30 -5.09
N GLU A 140 -31.49 18.71 -6.16
CA GLU A 140 -32.29 18.27 -7.31
C GLU A 140 -33.27 17.16 -6.93
N GLN A 141 -32.84 16.18 -6.12
CA GLN A 141 -33.72 15.14 -5.60
C GLN A 141 -34.83 15.72 -4.73
N GLU A 142 -34.52 16.68 -3.85
CA GLU A 142 -35.53 17.38 -3.05
C GLU A 142 -36.52 18.16 -3.91
N ARG A 143 -36.05 18.90 -4.93
CA ARG A 143 -36.92 19.61 -5.88
C ARG A 143 -37.82 18.65 -6.65
N ALA A 144 -37.26 17.54 -7.16
CA ALA A 144 -38.03 16.52 -7.86
C ALA A 144 -39.09 15.86 -6.94
N GLN A 145 -38.77 15.63 -5.66
CA GLN A 145 -39.75 15.14 -4.67
C GLN A 145 -40.88 16.15 -4.46
N GLN A 146 -40.56 17.45 -4.30
CA GLN A 146 -41.57 18.50 -4.15
C GLN A 146 -42.46 18.63 -5.39
N GLU A 147 -41.90 18.55 -6.60
CA GLU A 147 -42.67 18.55 -7.84
C GLU A 147 -43.56 17.30 -7.97
N ALA A 148 -43.05 16.13 -7.64
CA ALA A 148 -43.84 14.89 -7.63
C ALA A 148 -45.00 14.96 -6.62
N GLU A 149 -44.78 15.55 -5.44
CA GLU A 149 -45.84 15.81 -4.47
C GLU A 149 -46.90 16.78 -5.00
N ARG A 150 -46.48 17.88 -5.65
CA ARG A 150 -47.40 18.83 -6.29
C ARG A 150 -48.23 18.15 -7.37
N TRP A 151 -47.59 17.41 -8.27
CA TRP A 151 -48.25 16.64 -9.31
C TRP A 151 -49.23 15.60 -8.74
N ALA A 152 -48.86 14.91 -7.66
CA ALA A 152 -49.73 13.94 -6.99
C ALA A 152 -50.97 14.62 -6.38
N ARG A 153 -50.82 15.82 -5.78
CA ARG A 153 -51.95 16.62 -5.28
C ARG A 153 -52.88 17.05 -6.41
N GLU A 154 -52.35 17.52 -7.54
CA GLU A 154 -53.15 17.89 -8.71
C GLU A 154 -53.92 16.69 -9.28
N GLN A 155 -53.27 15.52 -9.41
CA GLN A 155 -53.94 14.29 -9.84
C GLN A 155 -55.04 13.86 -8.87
N ALA A 156 -54.84 14.00 -7.56
CA ALA A 156 -55.85 13.70 -6.55
C ALA A 156 -57.08 14.62 -6.68
N GLN A 157 -56.89 15.90 -7.02
CA GLN A 157 -57.97 16.85 -7.28
C GLN A 157 -58.72 16.55 -8.60
N GLN A 158 -58.06 15.98 -9.61
CA GLN A 158 -58.71 15.56 -10.87
C GLN A 158 -59.48 14.23 -10.78
N ARG A 159 -59.18 13.39 -9.77
CA ARG A 159 -59.86 12.09 -9.57
C ARG A 159 -61.39 12.17 -9.38
N PRO A 160 -62.00 13.12 -8.66
CA PRO A 160 -63.46 13.23 -8.58
C PRO A 160 -64.11 13.54 -9.94
N GLN A 161 -63.51 14.40 -10.77
CA GLN A 161 -64.04 14.73 -12.11
C GLN A 161 -63.95 13.54 -13.08
N LYS A 162 -62.84 12.80 -13.07
CA LYS A 162 -62.67 11.59 -13.90
C LYS A 162 -63.54 10.42 -13.42
N ARG A 163 -63.88 10.34 -12.12
CA ARG A 163 -64.87 9.37 -11.60
C ARG A 163 -66.27 9.67 -12.12
N ILE A 164 -66.66 10.94 -12.20
CA ILE A 164 -67.94 11.37 -12.78
C ILE A 164 -68.00 11.05 -14.29
N GLN A 165 -66.94 11.34 -15.05
CA GLN A 165 -66.87 10.96 -16.48
C GLN A 165 -66.87 9.45 -16.73
N LYS A 166 -66.19 8.64 -15.89
CA LYS A 166 -66.22 7.17 -16.02
C LYS A 166 -67.58 6.57 -15.66
N GLN A 167 -68.37 7.21 -14.79
CA GLN A 167 -69.76 6.79 -14.52
C GLN A 167 -70.67 7.04 -15.74
N VAL A 168 -70.41 8.09 -16.51
CA VAL A 168 -71.14 8.39 -17.76
C VAL A 168 -70.72 7.46 -18.91
N GLN A 169 -69.45 7.05 -18.96
CA GLN A 169 -68.92 6.20 -20.04
C GLN A 169 -69.19 4.69 -19.85
N GLN A 170 -69.63 4.25 -18.67
CA GLN A 170 -69.99 2.84 -18.42
C GLN A 170 -71.39 2.46 -18.93
N GLN A 171 -72.19 3.41 -19.42
CA GLN A 171 -73.49 3.12 -20.05
C GLN A 171 -73.43 2.92 -21.57
N THR A 172 -72.29 3.16 -22.22
CA THR A 172 -72.13 2.96 -23.66
C THR A 172 -70.80 2.29 -23.97
N ARG A 173 -70.76 0.96 -23.81
CA ARG A 173 -70.07 0.02 -24.72
C ARG A 173 -70.12 -1.38 -24.12
N SER A 174 -71.21 -2.06 -24.45
CA SER A 174 -71.18 -3.50 -24.67
C SER A 174 -70.40 -3.78 -25.96
N ILE A 175 -69.78 -4.96 -26.01
CA ILE A 175 -69.28 -5.64 -27.22
C ILE A 175 -68.01 -5.01 -27.82
N HIS A 176 -66.84 -5.62 -27.55
CA HIS A 176 -66.02 -6.27 -28.59
C HIS A 176 -64.75 -6.91 -27.98
N THR A 177 -64.62 -8.18 -28.31
CA THR A 177 -63.48 -9.08 -28.23
C THR A 177 -62.21 -8.50 -28.87
N THR A 178 -61.04 -8.77 -28.30
CA THR A 178 -59.99 -9.64 -28.91
C THR A 178 -58.65 -9.57 -28.16
N ARG A 179 -58.19 -10.78 -27.83
CA ARG A 179 -56.83 -11.25 -27.53
C ARG A 179 -55.71 -10.38 -28.14
N ARG A 180 -54.88 -9.75 -27.31
CA ARG A 180 -53.51 -9.32 -27.68
C ARG A 180 -52.49 -9.88 -26.69
N LEU A 181 -51.49 -10.52 -27.28
CA LEU A 181 -50.37 -11.21 -26.66
C LEU A 181 -49.51 -10.24 -25.85
N ARG A 182 -49.11 -10.67 -24.65
CA ARG A 182 -48.02 -10.06 -23.87
C ARG A 182 -46.70 -10.29 -24.62
N THR A 183 -46.15 -9.23 -25.19
CA THR A 183 -44.73 -9.16 -25.53
C THR A 183 -43.94 -8.80 -24.26
N PRO A 184 -42.92 -9.58 -23.86
CA PRO A 184 -42.04 -9.18 -22.77
C PRO A 184 -41.19 -7.99 -23.23
N ALA A 185 -41.16 -6.94 -22.41
CA ALA A 185 -40.26 -5.81 -22.61
C ALA A 185 -38.81 -6.31 -22.61
N GLN A 186 -38.12 -6.14 -23.74
CA GLN A 186 -36.70 -6.40 -23.86
C GLN A 186 -35.95 -5.48 -22.90
N ALA A 187 -35.07 -6.07 -22.10
CA ALA A 187 -34.11 -5.34 -21.29
C ALA A 187 -33.23 -4.48 -22.21
N PRO A 188 -32.79 -3.29 -21.75
CA PRO A 188 -31.90 -2.43 -22.54
C PRO A 188 -30.64 -3.21 -22.91
N VAL A 189 -30.44 -3.38 -24.21
CA VAL A 189 -29.23 -3.94 -24.80
C VAL A 189 -28.10 -2.97 -24.46
N VAL A 190 -27.24 -3.38 -23.52
CA VAL A 190 -25.97 -2.72 -23.25
C VAL A 190 -25.15 -2.83 -24.54
N PRO A 191 -24.66 -1.72 -25.12
CA PRO A 191 -23.83 -1.80 -26.32
C PRO A 191 -22.59 -2.64 -25.99
N GLU A 192 -22.43 -3.77 -26.69
CA GLU A 192 -21.21 -4.57 -26.66
C GLU A 192 -20.07 -3.65 -27.09
N GLN A 193 -19.20 -3.33 -26.13
CA GLN A 193 -17.94 -2.68 -26.45
C GLN A 193 -17.16 -3.65 -27.35
N PRO A 194 -16.59 -3.18 -28.47
CA PRO A 194 -15.75 -4.03 -29.31
C PRO A 194 -14.63 -4.59 -28.44
N ASP A 195 -14.43 -5.90 -28.52
CA ASP A 195 -13.38 -6.66 -27.83
C ASP A 195 -12.03 -5.97 -28.04
N GLN A 196 -11.66 -5.10 -27.10
CA GLN A 196 -10.33 -4.51 -27.09
C GLN A 196 -9.36 -5.66 -26.86
N PRO A 197 -8.22 -5.72 -27.60
CA PRO A 197 -7.20 -6.71 -27.34
C PRO A 197 -6.85 -6.63 -25.86
N GLY A 198 -7.17 -7.69 -25.12
CA GLY A 198 -7.13 -7.66 -23.66
C GLY A 198 -5.77 -7.18 -23.19
N LYS A 199 -5.72 -6.01 -22.54
CA LYS A 199 -4.48 -5.52 -21.92
C LYS A 199 -3.94 -6.64 -21.04
N GLU A 200 -2.73 -7.09 -21.34
CA GLU A 200 -2.08 -8.14 -20.58
C GLU A 200 -1.99 -7.73 -19.11
N TRP A 201 -2.05 -8.71 -18.18
CA TRP A 201 -2.05 -8.43 -16.74
C TRP A 201 -0.94 -7.47 -16.31
N ASN A 202 0.22 -7.59 -16.94
CA ASN A 202 1.41 -6.80 -16.67
C ASN A 202 1.30 -5.33 -17.12
N GLN A 203 0.45 -5.05 -18.11
CA GLN A 203 0.21 -3.69 -18.64
C GLN A 203 -0.91 -2.95 -17.90
N MET A 204 -1.72 -3.66 -17.10
CA MET A 204 -2.78 -3.03 -16.31
C MET A 204 -2.23 -2.25 -15.10
N SER A 205 -2.81 -1.07 -14.86
CA SER A 205 -2.51 -0.28 -13.67
C SER A 205 -2.94 -1.02 -12.39
N ARG A 206 -2.33 -0.66 -11.25
CA ARG A 206 -2.70 -1.26 -9.95
C ARG A 206 -4.19 -1.05 -9.60
N ALA A 207 -4.76 0.08 -10.02
CA ALA A 207 -6.17 0.40 -9.83
C ALA A 207 -7.07 -0.51 -10.68
N GLU A 208 -6.73 -0.73 -11.95
CA GLU A 208 -7.45 -1.61 -12.87
C GLU A 208 -7.45 -3.07 -12.37
N ARG A 209 -6.29 -3.59 -11.95
CA ARG A 209 -6.16 -4.93 -11.36
C ARG A 209 -7.03 -5.09 -10.11
N LYS A 210 -7.05 -4.07 -9.24
CA LYS A 210 -7.90 -4.05 -8.04
C LYS A 210 -9.39 -4.03 -8.40
N GLY A 211 -9.75 -3.27 -9.44
CA GLY A 211 -11.11 -3.20 -9.98
C GLY A 211 -11.61 -4.54 -10.50
N LEU A 212 -10.81 -5.25 -11.31
CA LEU A 212 -11.15 -6.58 -11.84
C LEU A 212 -11.37 -7.61 -10.73
N VAL A 213 -10.45 -7.69 -9.76
CA VAL A 213 -10.60 -8.60 -8.62
C VAL A 213 -11.85 -8.27 -7.81
N ASN A 214 -12.13 -6.98 -7.57
CA ASN A 214 -13.34 -6.59 -6.83
C ASN A 214 -14.63 -6.92 -7.61
N LYS A 215 -14.67 -6.67 -8.93
CA LYS A 215 -15.81 -7.02 -9.78
C LYS A 215 -16.07 -8.54 -9.76
N ALA A 216 -15.06 -9.36 -10.01
CA ALA A 216 -15.19 -10.82 -10.02
C ALA A 216 -15.55 -11.39 -8.63
N THR A 217 -14.97 -10.86 -7.55
CA THR A 217 -15.35 -11.28 -6.19
C THR A 217 -16.80 -10.90 -5.85
N THR A 218 -17.28 -9.74 -6.30
CA THR A 218 -18.67 -9.34 -6.05
C THR A 218 -19.65 -10.20 -6.84
N SER A 219 -19.33 -10.64 -8.06
CA SER A 219 -20.18 -11.55 -8.82
C SER A 219 -20.26 -12.93 -8.19
N GLU A 220 -19.13 -13.47 -7.70
CA GLU A 220 -19.13 -14.78 -7.01
C GLU A 220 -19.85 -14.74 -5.67
N LEU A 221 -19.63 -13.70 -4.86
CA LEU A 221 -20.37 -13.53 -3.61
C LEU A 221 -21.88 -13.38 -3.86
N ARG A 222 -22.29 -12.81 -5.00
CA ARG A 222 -23.70 -12.77 -5.42
C ARG A 222 -24.21 -14.17 -5.83
N GLN A 223 -23.43 -14.98 -6.53
CA GLN A 223 -23.78 -16.37 -6.86
C GLN A 223 -23.92 -17.22 -5.60
N LEU A 224 -22.94 -17.19 -4.69
CA LEU A 224 -23.00 -17.91 -3.42
C LEU A 224 -24.21 -17.52 -2.55
N ARG A 225 -24.61 -16.24 -2.57
CA ARG A 225 -25.84 -15.78 -1.90
C ARG A 225 -27.12 -16.37 -2.52
N ARG A 226 -27.15 -16.50 -3.85
CA ARG A 226 -28.29 -17.10 -4.58
C ARG A 226 -28.40 -18.59 -4.28
N GLU A 227 -27.28 -19.31 -4.31
CA GLU A 227 -27.23 -20.76 -4.03
C GLU A 227 -27.65 -21.09 -2.59
N ARG A 228 -27.22 -20.28 -1.62
CA ARG A 228 -27.53 -20.48 -0.21
C ARG A 228 -28.88 -19.89 0.24
N LYS A 229 -29.75 -19.50 -0.70
CA LYS A 229 -31.11 -18.96 -0.43
C LYS A 229 -31.14 -17.88 0.67
N GLY A 230 -30.15 -16.99 0.71
CA GLY A 230 -30.14 -15.82 1.62
C GLY A 230 -29.38 -15.98 2.95
N SER A 231 -28.72 -17.11 3.21
CA SER A 231 -27.83 -17.25 4.37
C SER A 231 -26.70 -16.20 4.36
N LYS A 232 -26.37 -15.63 5.53
CA LYS A 232 -25.33 -14.60 5.66
C LYS A 232 -23.94 -15.21 5.41
N ILE A 233 -23.21 -14.68 4.43
CA ILE A 233 -21.81 -15.04 4.16
C ILE A 233 -20.91 -14.48 5.26
N THR A 234 -20.09 -15.34 5.87
CA THR A 234 -19.18 -14.94 6.93
C THR A 234 -18.01 -14.08 6.40
N PRO A 235 -17.38 -13.24 7.25
CA PRO A 235 -16.21 -12.47 6.83
C PRO A 235 -15.03 -13.32 6.37
N GLN A 236 -14.88 -14.54 6.90
CA GLN A 236 -13.80 -15.45 6.52
C GLN A 236 -14.01 -16.02 5.10
N GLU A 237 -15.23 -16.44 4.78
CA GLU A 237 -15.58 -16.89 3.43
C GLU A 237 -15.38 -15.80 2.37
N LYS A 238 -15.68 -14.53 2.72
CA LYS A 238 -15.38 -13.38 1.85
C LYS A 238 -13.88 -13.21 1.59
N LYS A 239 -13.03 -13.50 2.57
CA LYS A 239 -11.56 -13.44 2.40
C LYS A 239 -11.06 -14.59 1.53
N GLU A 240 -11.61 -15.79 1.73
CA GLU A 240 -11.23 -16.99 0.96
C GLU A 240 -11.65 -16.88 -0.51
N THR A 241 -12.89 -16.48 -0.78
CA THR A 241 -13.38 -16.20 -2.15
C THR A 241 -12.55 -15.11 -2.83
N LYS A 242 -12.19 -14.05 -2.11
CA LYS A 242 -11.29 -13.01 -2.65
C LYS A 242 -9.89 -13.52 -2.97
N LYS A 243 -9.36 -14.44 -2.16
CA LYS A 243 -8.07 -15.08 -2.41
C LYS A 243 -8.15 -15.98 -3.65
N ASP A 244 -9.21 -16.78 -3.77
CA ASP A 244 -9.41 -17.71 -4.88
C ASP A 244 -9.58 -16.98 -6.22
N VAL A 245 -10.47 -15.99 -6.28
CA VAL A 245 -10.66 -15.14 -7.48
C VAL A 245 -9.37 -14.47 -7.92
N LYS A 246 -8.56 -14.00 -6.97
CA LYS A 246 -7.27 -13.37 -7.29
C LYS A 246 -6.30 -14.37 -7.90
N VAL A 247 -6.25 -15.60 -7.40
CA VAL A 247 -5.39 -16.67 -7.95
C VAL A 247 -5.87 -17.08 -9.34
N ARG A 248 -7.18 -17.23 -9.53
CA ARG A 248 -7.79 -17.62 -10.80
C ARG A 248 -7.64 -16.56 -11.90
N LEU A 249 -7.97 -15.30 -11.62
CA LEU A 249 -7.75 -14.20 -12.58
C LEU A 249 -6.27 -14.08 -12.97
N ARG A 250 -5.36 -14.28 -12.01
CA ARG A 250 -3.93 -14.28 -12.28
C ARG A 250 -3.50 -15.45 -13.16
N ARG A 251 -4.09 -16.64 -12.98
CA ARG A 251 -3.84 -17.84 -13.81
C ARG A 251 -4.43 -17.70 -15.22
N GLU A 252 -5.60 -17.06 -15.35
CA GLU A 252 -6.24 -16.80 -16.64
C GLU A 252 -5.51 -15.72 -17.43
N LEU A 253 -5.07 -14.64 -16.76
CA LEU A 253 -4.48 -13.47 -17.42
C LEU A 253 -2.96 -13.53 -17.60
N LEU A 254 -2.24 -14.40 -16.89
CA LEU A 254 -0.83 -14.70 -17.18
C LEU A 254 -0.66 -15.90 -18.14
N GLY A 255 -1.77 -16.47 -18.64
CA GLY A 255 -1.75 -17.68 -19.44
C GLY A 255 -1.45 -18.93 -18.61
N LYS A 256 -2.07 -20.05 -19.00
CA LYS A 256 -1.74 -21.37 -18.43
C LYS A 256 -0.36 -21.80 -18.93
N GLY A 257 0.67 -21.48 -18.16
CA GLY A 257 1.96 -22.14 -18.31
C GLY A 257 3.10 -21.22 -17.95
N LEU A 258 3.73 -21.48 -16.80
CA LEU A 258 5.18 -21.43 -16.59
C LEU A 258 5.53 -21.53 -15.11
N PHE A 259 4.62 -21.13 -14.21
CA PHE A 259 4.81 -21.28 -12.77
C PHE A 259 3.53 -21.86 -12.16
N GLN A 260 3.56 -23.15 -11.81
CA GLN A 260 2.42 -23.81 -11.16
C GLN A 260 2.23 -23.30 -9.73
N ASP A 261 3.31 -22.83 -9.09
CA ASP A 261 3.32 -22.35 -7.71
C ASP A 261 3.81 -20.90 -7.58
N GLU A 262 3.01 -20.06 -6.91
CA GLU A 262 3.38 -18.67 -6.57
C GLU A 262 4.69 -18.59 -5.76
N LYS A 263 4.97 -19.64 -4.99
CA LYS A 263 6.20 -19.76 -4.19
C LYS A 263 7.44 -19.85 -5.07
N GLU A 264 7.36 -20.51 -6.22
CA GLU A 264 8.50 -20.64 -7.14
C GLU A 264 8.84 -19.30 -7.79
N LEU A 265 7.83 -18.56 -8.25
CA LEU A 265 8.01 -17.22 -8.79
C LEU A 265 8.63 -16.26 -7.76
N GLN A 266 8.13 -16.29 -6.52
CA GLN A 266 8.70 -15.48 -5.45
C GLN A 266 10.13 -15.90 -5.11
N LYS A 267 10.44 -17.20 -5.13
CA LYS A 267 11.79 -17.72 -4.91
C LYS A 267 12.74 -17.22 -6.00
N LEU A 268 12.35 -17.28 -7.28
CA LEU A 268 13.15 -16.80 -8.40
C LEU A 268 13.40 -15.29 -8.34
N LEU A 269 12.37 -14.48 -8.06
CA LEU A 269 12.52 -13.03 -7.88
C LEU A 269 13.41 -12.68 -6.67
N THR A 270 13.36 -13.49 -5.61
CA THR A 270 14.23 -13.31 -4.43
C THR A 270 15.68 -13.68 -4.75
N GLU A 271 15.90 -14.74 -5.51
CA GLU A 271 17.24 -15.16 -5.97
C GLU A 271 17.86 -14.13 -6.93
N GLU A 272 17.07 -13.57 -7.85
CA GLU A 272 17.50 -12.50 -8.76
C GLU A 272 17.89 -11.22 -7.99
N GLY A 273 17.09 -10.82 -7.01
CA GLY A 273 17.42 -9.71 -6.11
C GLY A 273 18.72 -9.96 -5.31
N ARG A 274 18.96 -11.18 -4.85
CA ARG A 274 20.23 -11.57 -4.19
C ARG A 274 21.40 -11.52 -5.15
N ARG A 275 21.22 -11.96 -6.40
CA ARG A 275 22.25 -11.92 -7.45
C ARG A 275 22.65 -10.48 -7.77
N ARG A 276 21.68 -9.57 -7.97
CA ARG A 276 21.94 -8.14 -8.20
C ARG A 276 22.67 -7.50 -7.02
N LYS A 277 22.25 -7.81 -5.80
CA LYS A 277 22.93 -7.33 -4.58
C LYS A 277 24.38 -7.78 -4.51
N ARG A 278 24.69 -9.03 -4.86
CA ARG A 278 26.08 -9.52 -4.94
C ARG A 278 26.90 -8.84 -6.03
N ALA A 279 26.26 -8.40 -7.11
CA ALA A 279 26.88 -7.67 -8.20
C ALA A 279 26.97 -6.15 -7.95
N GLY A 280 26.55 -5.65 -6.79
CA GLY A 280 26.53 -4.21 -6.48
C GLY A 280 25.49 -3.40 -7.27
N LEU A 281 24.54 -4.07 -7.93
CA LEU A 281 23.49 -3.41 -8.73
C LEU A 281 22.33 -2.93 -7.83
N PRO A 282 21.67 -1.82 -8.18
CA PRO A 282 20.48 -1.35 -7.48
C PRO A 282 19.32 -2.35 -7.63
N ARG A 283 18.32 -2.20 -6.76
CA ARG A 283 17.12 -3.06 -6.73
C ARG A 283 16.38 -2.94 -8.05
N ALA A 284 16.00 -4.08 -8.63
CA ALA A 284 15.37 -4.13 -9.95
C ALA A 284 14.09 -3.28 -10.01
N THR A 285 13.97 -2.44 -11.05
CA THR A 285 12.73 -1.73 -11.38
C THR A 285 11.68 -2.73 -11.87
N ASP A 286 10.41 -2.31 -11.92
CA ASP A 286 9.34 -3.22 -12.34
C ASP A 286 9.46 -3.62 -13.82
N GLU A 287 10.02 -2.76 -14.67
CA GLU A 287 10.36 -3.06 -16.06
C GLU A 287 11.49 -4.10 -16.18
N GLU A 288 12.53 -3.99 -15.35
CA GLU A 288 13.63 -4.96 -15.34
C GLU A 288 13.17 -6.34 -14.85
N LYS A 289 12.26 -6.38 -13.87
CA LYS A 289 11.62 -7.64 -13.44
C LYS A 289 10.79 -8.25 -14.56
N GLY A 290 10.08 -7.42 -15.33
CA GLY A 290 9.36 -7.85 -16.54
C GLY A 290 10.30 -8.52 -17.52
N ARG A 291 11.38 -7.83 -17.93
CA ARG A 291 12.38 -8.37 -18.86
C ARG A 291 13.05 -9.65 -18.36
N PHE A 292 13.30 -9.77 -17.05
CA PHE A 292 13.85 -10.98 -16.44
C PHE A 292 12.87 -12.16 -16.56
N LEU A 293 11.57 -11.92 -16.34
CA LEU A 293 10.55 -12.94 -16.48
C LEU A 293 10.36 -13.35 -17.95
N ASP A 294 10.32 -12.39 -18.88
CA ASP A 294 10.21 -12.68 -20.32
C ASP A 294 11.42 -13.49 -20.81
N GLY A 295 12.62 -13.17 -20.31
CA GLY A 295 13.83 -13.95 -20.58
C GLY A 295 13.78 -15.39 -20.06
N LEU A 296 13.05 -15.66 -18.97
CA LEU A 296 12.82 -17.02 -18.48
C LEU A 296 11.87 -17.79 -19.41
N GLN A 297 10.84 -17.12 -19.94
CA GLN A 297 9.88 -17.73 -20.87
C GLN A 297 10.56 -18.17 -22.17
N HIS A 298 11.36 -17.29 -22.77
CA HIS A 298 12.11 -17.63 -23.99
C HIS A 298 13.17 -18.71 -23.76
N LYS A 299 13.76 -18.78 -22.55
CA LYS A 299 14.74 -19.82 -22.21
C LYS A 299 14.10 -21.21 -22.06
N THR A 300 12.86 -21.27 -21.59
CA THR A 300 12.08 -22.52 -21.53
C THR A 300 11.62 -22.97 -22.91
N GLU A 301 11.22 -22.03 -23.79
CA GLU A 301 10.87 -22.34 -25.18
C GLU A 301 12.09 -22.82 -25.97
N ALA A 302 13.25 -22.19 -25.79
CA ALA A 302 14.50 -22.60 -26.41
C ALA A 302 14.95 -23.99 -25.95
N LYS A 303 14.78 -24.32 -24.66
CA LYS A 303 15.04 -25.68 -24.15
C LYS A 303 14.06 -26.71 -24.70
N GLY A 304 12.77 -26.36 -24.77
CA GLY A 304 11.76 -27.21 -25.39
C GLY A 304 12.00 -27.44 -26.88
N LEU A 305 12.49 -26.43 -27.60
CA LEU A 305 12.87 -26.54 -29.02
C LEU A 305 14.13 -27.41 -29.18
N PHE A 306 15.11 -27.30 -28.29
CA PHE A 306 16.30 -28.14 -28.27
C PHE A 306 15.97 -29.61 -28.02
N ASP A 307 15.10 -29.91 -27.06
CA ASP A 307 14.62 -31.27 -26.80
C ASP A 307 13.72 -31.79 -27.95
N LYS A 308 13.04 -30.92 -28.70
CA LYS A 308 12.25 -31.31 -29.89
C LYS A 308 13.10 -31.59 -31.13
N ILE A 309 14.23 -30.88 -31.28
CA ILE A 309 15.17 -31.01 -32.40
C ILE A 309 16.16 -32.15 -32.14
N PHE A 310 16.58 -32.37 -30.88
CA PHE A 310 17.62 -33.34 -30.53
C PHE A 310 17.14 -34.51 -29.66
N GLY A 311 15.91 -34.48 -29.14
CA GLY A 311 15.32 -35.51 -28.28
C GLY A 311 14.31 -36.40 -29.00
N GLY A 312 14.67 -36.90 -30.18
CA GLY A 312 14.01 -38.03 -30.82
C GLY A 312 14.80 -39.31 -30.57
N GLY A 313 14.42 -40.06 -29.53
CA GLY A 313 14.80 -41.47 -29.39
C GLY A 313 15.69 -41.80 -28.20
N ARG A 314 15.06 -42.16 -27.09
CA ARG A 314 15.41 -43.37 -26.32
C ARG A 314 14.10 -43.97 -25.81
N GLN A 315 13.72 -45.10 -26.43
CA GLN A 315 12.79 -46.07 -25.87
C GLN A 315 13.39 -46.69 -24.61
#